data_AF-A0A094GEV5-F1
#
_entry.id   AF-A0A094GEV5-F1
#
_cell.length_a   1.000
_cell.length_b   1.000
_cell.length_c   1.000
_cell.angle_alpha   90.00
_cell.angle_beta   90.00
_cell.angle_gamma   90.00
#
_symmetry.space_group_name_H-M   'P 1'
#
loop_
_entity.id
_entity.type
_entity.pdbx_description
1 polymer ?
#
loop_
_entity_poly.entity_id
_entity_poly.type
_entity_poly.pdbx_seq_one_letter_code
_entity_poly.pdbx_strand_id
1 'polypeptide(L)'
;MGTRHLICVFYRGRFVIAQYGQFDGNPENQGFKVVAFLNGASNIARLKQGLTHTYTPSDEEIDEIGRAMVKQDEEHRDAVRNGEVGMWEQVKLSCPSMSRETSAEILEVVAKTTAEAPVPIVHELEFIHDGLYCEWAYVVDLDAEVLEVYREVERGHEGSSQRFKDVDGAGMGLVPSLVKAFAFGELPKENVDFVAAINEALDSLRREILAREGREDAGNNAVA
;
A
#
# COMPACT_ATOMS: atom_id res chain seq x y z
N MET A 1 -13.86 6.77 10.48
CA MET A 1 -12.38 6.81 10.45
C MET A 1 -11.93 5.45 9.97
N GLY A 2 -11.32 5.37 8.78
CA GLY A 2 -10.78 4.13 8.22
C GLY A 2 -9.26 4.11 8.33
N THR A 3 -8.66 2.94 8.12
CA THR A 3 -7.21 2.79 8.21
C THR A 3 -6.51 3.23 6.93
N ARG A 4 -5.45 4.03 7.04
CA ARG A 4 -4.68 4.51 5.88
C ARG A 4 -3.47 3.62 5.65
N HIS A 5 -3.06 3.51 4.40
CA HIS A 5 -2.06 2.53 4.00
C HIS A 5 -1.33 2.88 2.71
N LEU A 6 -0.29 2.10 2.41
CA LEU A 6 0.40 2.11 1.13
C LEU A 6 0.25 0.77 0.39
N ILE A 7 0.04 0.86 -0.92
CA ILE A 7 0.20 -0.26 -1.86
C ILE A 7 1.42 0.05 -2.72
N CYS A 8 2.47 -0.73 -2.54
CA CYS A 8 3.75 -0.54 -3.19
C CYS A 8 4.02 -1.67 -4.18
N VAL A 9 4.66 -1.33 -5.30
CA VAL A 9 5.25 -2.31 -6.21
C VAL A 9 6.74 -2.03 -6.31
N PHE A 10 7.55 -3.04 -6.00
CA PHE A 10 8.99 -3.00 -6.15
C PHE A 10 9.38 -3.85 -7.36
N TYR A 11 10.11 -3.25 -8.31
CA TYR A 11 10.50 -3.92 -9.54
C TYR A 11 11.75 -3.27 -10.13
N ARG A 12 12.69 -4.09 -10.60
CA ARG A 12 14.00 -3.66 -11.12
C ARG A 12 14.78 -2.81 -10.11
N GLY A 13 14.78 -3.22 -8.85
CA GLY A 13 15.58 -2.60 -7.79
C GLY A 13 15.05 -1.26 -7.28
N ARG A 14 13.81 -0.87 -7.60
CA ARG A 14 13.20 0.38 -7.11
C ARG A 14 11.69 0.25 -6.90
N PHE A 15 11.12 1.16 -6.12
CA PHE A 15 9.68 1.36 -6.07
C PHE A 15 9.20 1.98 -7.39
N VAL A 16 8.29 1.29 -8.06
CA VAL A 16 7.64 1.73 -9.30
C VAL A 16 6.19 2.16 -9.09
N ILE A 17 5.60 1.79 -7.95
CA ILE A 17 4.31 2.28 -7.45
C ILE A 17 4.43 2.48 -5.94
N ALA A 18 3.87 3.59 -5.43
CA ALA A 18 3.68 3.84 -4.01
C ALA A 18 2.34 4.58 -3.83
N GLN A 19 1.24 3.81 -3.91
CA GLN A 19 -0.13 4.33 -3.90
C GLN A 19 -0.61 4.53 -2.46
N TYR A 20 -0.96 5.76 -2.12
CA TYR A 20 -1.72 6.05 -0.90
C TYR A 20 -3.14 5.52 -0.99
N GLY A 21 -3.63 4.93 0.10
CA GLY A 21 -5.01 4.52 0.27
C GLY A 21 -5.63 5.13 1.53
N GLN A 22 -6.84 5.68 1.40
CA GLN A 22 -7.52 6.43 2.46
C GLN A 22 -8.25 5.55 3.49
N PHE A 23 -8.74 4.39 3.07
CA PHE A 23 -9.69 3.58 3.84
C PHE A 23 -9.33 2.09 3.83
N ASP A 24 -9.70 1.43 4.93
CA ASP A 24 -9.72 -0.02 5.09
C ASP A 24 -8.42 -0.73 4.69
N GLY A 25 -7.27 -0.10 4.97
CA GLY A 25 -5.94 -0.65 4.75
C GLY A 25 -5.59 -1.93 5.51
N ASN A 26 -6.50 -2.52 6.28
CA ASN A 26 -6.24 -3.73 7.06
C ASN A 26 -6.20 -5.00 6.17
N PRO A 27 -5.62 -6.12 6.68
CA PRO A 27 -5.47 -7.36 5.94
C PRO A 27 -6.78 -7.92 5.38
N GLU A 28 -7.87 -7.79 6.11
CA GLU A 28 -9.20 -8.29 5.73
C GLU A 28 -9.75 -7.63 4.47
N ASN A 29 -9.37 -6.36 4.20
CA ASN A 29 -9.87 -5.58 3.09
C ASN A 29 -8.78 -5.39 2.03
N GLN A 30 -8.01 -4.30 2.11
CA GLN A 30 -7.06 -3.95 1.05
C GLN A 30 -5.92 -4.95 0.94
N GLY A 31 -5.47 -5.53 2.06
CA GLY A 31 -4.47 -6.60 2.02
C GLY A 31 -4.94 -7.82 1.23
N PHE A 32 -6.15 -8.29 1.45
CA PHE A 32 -6.68 -9.42 0.70
C PHE A 32 -7.00 -9.06 -0.76
N LYS A 33 -7.35 -7.81 -1.08
CA LYS A 33 -7.44 -7.36 -2.49
C LYS A 33 -6.10 -7.53 -3.21
N VAL A 34 -4.97 -7.21 -2.56
CA VAL A 34 -3.63 -7.47 -3.12
C VAL A 34 -3.40 -8.97 -3.31
N VAL A 35 -3.70 -9.79 -2.30
CA VAL A 35 -3.55 -11.26 -2.37
C VAL A 35 -4.39 -11.85 -3.51
N ALA A 36 -5.65 -11.44 -3.63
CA ALA A 36 -6.56 -11.87 -4.68
C ALA A 36 -6.04 -11.49 -6.08
N PHE A 37 -5.49 -10.28 -6.23
CA PHE A 37 -4.84 -9.86 -7.46
C PHE A 37 -3.63 -10.76 -7.79
N LEU A 38 -2.76 -11.04 -6.82
CA LEU A 38 -1.55 -11.84 -7.04
C LEU A 38 -1.84 -13.32 -7.32
N ASN A 39 -2.92 -13.87 -6.75
CA ASN A 39 -3.40 -15.22 -7.05
C ASN A 39 -4.03 -15.35 -8.46
N GLY A 40 -4.37 -14.23 -9.11
CA GLY A 40 -4.97 -14.24 -10.43
C GLY A 40 -3.99 -14.68 -11.52
N ALA A 41 -4.38 -15.69 -12.29
CA ALA A 41 -3.58 -16.18 -13.40
C ALA A 41 -3.26 -15.05 -14.39
N SER A 42 -1.99 -14.92 -14.75
CA SER A 42 -1.47 -13.87 -15.65
C SER A 42 -1.47 -12.44 -15.09
N ASN A 43 -1.97 -12.17 -13.89
CA ASN A 43 -2.03 -10.81 -13.33
C ASN A 43 -0.65 -10.20 -13.16
N ILE A 44 0.33 -10.99 -12.70
CA ILE A 44 1.72 -10.56 -12.58
C ILE A 44 2.31 -10.19 -13.95
N ALA A 45 2.03 -10.99 -14.98
CA ALA A 45 2.50 -10.71 -16.34
C ALA A 45 1.86 -9.43 -16.90
N ARG A 46 0.55 -9.27 -16.71
CA ARG A 46 -0.19 -8.05 -17.09
C ARG A 46 0.33 -6.82 -16.35
N LEU A 47 0.60 -6.93 -15.05
CA LEU A 47 1.20 -5.85 -14.25
C LEU A 47 2.58 -5.46 -14.78
N LYS A 48 3.47 -6.43 -15.01
CA LYS A 48 4.80 -6.20 -15.59
C LYS A 48 4.73 -5.50 -16.96
N GLN A 49 3.77 -5.87 -17.80
CA GLN A 49 3.53 -5.22 -19.08
C GLN A 49 2.99 -3.79 -18.89
N GLY A 50 1.98 -3.61 -18.06
CA GLY A 50 1.35 -2.32 -17.78
C GLY A 50 2.31 -1.30 -17.19
N LEU A 51 3.26 -1.73 -16.36
CA LEU A 51 4.34 -0.90 -15.82
C LEU A 51 5.25 -0.29 -16.90
N THR A 52 5.24 -0.80 -18.13
CA THR A 52 5.96 -0.18 -19.26
C THR A 52 5.23 1.01 -19.86
N HIS A 53 3.98 1.24 -19.42
CA HIS A 53 3.08 2.29 -19.89
C HIS A 53 2.68 3.23 -18.75
N THR A 54 3.46 3.26 -17.66
CA THR A 54 3.30 4.26 -16.60
C THR A 54 4.35 5.36 -16.73
N TYR A 55 4.05 6.53 -16.17
CA TYR A 55 4.99 7.66 -16.11
C TYR A 55 4.81 8.42 -14.80
N THR A 56 5.83 9.18 -14.41
CA THR A 56 5.74 10.14 -13.30
C THR A 56 5.28 11.49 -13.87
N PRO A 57 4.10 12.00 -13.49
CA PRO A 57 3.61 13.30 -13.96
C PRO A 57 4.43 14.45 -13.36
N SER A 58 4.46 15.58 -14.06
CA SER A 58 4.96 16.85 -13.52
C SER A 58 4.01 17.46 -12.48
N ASP A 59 4.50 18.38 -11.65
CA ASP A 59 3.68 19.09 -10.66
C ASP A 59 2.51 19.82 -11.33
N GLU A 60 2.74 20.44 -12.50
CA GLU A 60 1.68 21.09 -13.27
C GLU A 60 0.62 20.10 -13.77
N GLU A 61 1.03 18.92 -14.26
CA GLU A 61 0.10 17.86 -14.67
C GLU A 61 -0.70 17.31 -13.49
N ILE A 62 -0.06 17.11 -12.33
CA ILE A 62 -0.73 16.69 -11.09
C ILE A 62 -1.83 17.68 -10.73
N ASP A 63 -1.50 18.98 -10.77
CA ASP A 63 -2.41 20.07 -10.49
C ASP A 63 -3.58 20.14 -11.48
N GLU A 64 -3.31 19.95 -12.77
CA GLU A 64 -4.34 19.92 -13.83
C GLU A 64 -5.30 18.73 -13.65
N ILE A 65 -4.76 17.54 -13.43
CA ILE A 65 -5.55 16.33 -13.19
C ILE A 65 -6.36 16.51 -11.90
N GLY A 66 -5.76 17.05 -10.84
CA GLY A 66 -6.45 17.33 -9.58
C GLY A 66 -7.63 18.27 -9.77
N ARG A 67 -7.46 19.39 -10.49
CA ARG A 67 -8.56 20.31 -10.82
C ARG A 67 -9.66 19.63 -11.64
N ALA A 68 -9.29 18.78 -12.61
CA ALA A 68 -10.25 18.05 -13.43
C ALA A 68 -11.07 17.04 -12.60
N MET A 69 -10.43 16.33 -11.67
CA MET A 69 -11.10 15.40 -10.77
C MET A 69 -12.07 16.11 -9.82
N VAL A 70 -11.69 17.26 -9.25
CA VAL A 70 -12.57 18.08 -8.39
C VAL A 70 -13.80 18.53 -9.18
N LYS A 71 -13.60 19.07 -10.38
CA LYS A 71 -14.69 19.53 -11.24
C LYS A 71 -15.65 18.39 -11.59
N GLN A 72 -15.12 17.20 -11.91
CA GLN A 72 -15.93 16.04 -12.23
C GLN A 72 -16.80 15.58 -11.04
N ASP A 73 -16.25 15.64 -9.83
CA ASP A 73 -17.00 15.31 -8.61
C ASP A 73 -18.11 16.35 -8.33
N GLU A 74 -17.83 17.64 -8.54
CA GLU A 74 -18.84 18.70 -8.45
C GLU A 74 -19.98 18.50 -9.46
N GLU A 75 -19.64 18.24 -10.73
CA GLU A 75 -20.62 17.97 -11.80
C GLU A 75 -21.48 16.75 -11.46
N HIS A 76 -20.88 15.69 -10.92
CA HIS A 76 -21.64 14.52 -10.51
C HIS A 76 -22.56 14.79 -9.32
N ARG A 77 -22.10 15.49 -8.29
CA ARG A 77 -22.95 15.89 -7.14
C ARG A 77 -24.13 16.74 -7.59
N ASP A 78 -23.90 17.63 -8.55
CA ASP A 78 -24.95 18.46 -9.16
C ASP A 78 -25.95 17.59 -9.93
N ALA A 79 -25.49 16.64 -10.73
CA ALA A 79 -26.35 15.70 -11.44
C ALA A 79 -27.18 14.81 -10.48
N VAL A 80 -26.59 14.36 -9.36
CA VAL A 80 -27.31 13.63 -8.29
C VAL A 80 -28.39 14.54 -7.68
N ARG A 81 -28.04 15.79 -7.34
CA ARG A 81 -28.98 16.78 -6.77
C ARG A 81 -30.13 17.08 -7.72
N ASN A 82 -29.86 17.11 -9.02
CA ASN A 82 -30.86 17.34 -10.06
C ASN A 82 -31.68 16.08 -10.41
N GLY A 83 -31.33 14.92 -9.87
CA GLY A 83 -32.00 13.63 -10.13
C GLY A 83 -31.69 13.02 -11.49
N GLU A 84 -30.61 13.46 -12.14
CA GLU A 84 -30.18 12.98 -13.46
C GLU A 84 -29.45 11.63 -13.37
N VAL A 85 -28.76 11.39 -12.24
CA VAL A 85 -28.07 10.15 -11.92
C VAL A 85 -28.53 9.64 -10.56
N GLY A 86 -28.40 8.33 -10.34
CA GLY A 86 -28.77 7.72 -9.08
C GLY A 86 -27.81 8.14 -7.96
N MET A 87 -28.33 8.32 -6.73
CA MET A 87 -27.52 8.61 -5.53
C MET A 87 -26.41 7.56 -5.27
N TRP A 88 -26.57 6.34 -5.80
CA TRP A 88 -25.64 5.22 -5.65
C TRP A 88 -24.77 5.00 -6.89
N GLU A 89 -24.90 5.82 -7.92
CA GLU A 89 -24.14 5.69 -9.15
C GLU A 89 -22.73 6.24 -8.93
N GLN A 90 -21.69 5.42 -9.13
CA GLN A 90 -20.32 5.85 -8.89
C GLN A 90 -19.77 6.67 -10.05
N VAL A 91 -19.05 7.74 -9.72
CA VAL A 91 -18.27 8.51 -10.68
C VAL A 91 -17.16 7.64 -11.25
N LYS A 92 -17.15 7.46 -12.57
CA LYS A 92 -15.99 6.88 -13.25
C LYS A 92 -14.83 7.87 -13.19
N LEU A 93 -13.91 7.67 -12.25
CA LEU A 93 -12.73 8.54 -12.08
C LEU A 93 -11.98 8.71 -13.41
N SER A 94 -11.71 9.96 -13.79
CA SER A 94 -10.93 10.31 -14.98
C SER A 94 -9.47 9.85 -14.86
N CYS A 95 -8.91 9.88 -13.65
CA CYS A 95 -7.57 9.39 -13.36
C CYS A 95 -7.56 8.54 -12.07
N PRO A 96 -7.91 7.24 -12.16
CA PRO A 96 -7.98 6.37 -10.99
C PRO A 96 -6.67 6.30 -10.20
N SER A 97 -5.51 6.31 -10.87
CA SER A 97 -4.21 6.23 -10.19
C SER A 97 -3.85 7.41 -9.30
N MET A 98 -4.61 8.52 -9.37
CA MET A 98 -4.45 9.67 -8.47
C MET A 98 -5.56 9.75 -7.42
N SER A 99 -6.49 8.81 -7.43
CA SER A 99 -7.55 8.73 -6.41
C SER A 99 -7.04 8.00 -5.18
N ARG A 100 -7.27 8.62 -4.02
CA ARG A 100 -6.99 8.04 -2.71
C ARG A 100 -7.90 6.85 -2.37
N GLU A 101 -8.97 6.66 -3.15
CA GLU A 101 -9.88 5.52 -2.99
C GLU A 101 -9.42 4.29 -3.78
N THR A 102 -8.60 4.47 -4.81
CA THR A 102 -8.16 3.36 -5.68
C THR A 102 -7.37 2.31 -4.92
N SER A 103 -6.52 2.69 -3.97
CA SER A 103 -5.88 1.75 -3.03
C SER A 103 -5.31 0.51 -3.75
N ALA A 104 -5.66 -0.73 -3.36
CA ALA A 104 -5.15 -1.95 -3.99
C ALA A 104 -5.56 -2.12 -5.47
N GLU A 105 -6.61 -1.43 -5.93
CA GLU A 105 -7.07 -1.49 -7.32
C GLU A 105 -6.08 -0.84 -8.29
N ILE A 106 -5.08 -0.10 -7.79
CA ILE A 106 -3.97 0.41 -8.60
C ILE A 106 -3.27 -0.71 -9.38
N LEU A 107 -3.19 -1.90 -8.81
CA LEU A 107 -2.59 -3.07 -9.45
C LEU A 107 -3.35 -3.45 -10.72
N GLU A 108 -4.68 -3.42 -10.67
CA GLU A 108 -5.53 -3.73 -11.82
C GLU A 108 -5.60 -2.57 -12.81
N VAL A 109 -5.58 -1.31 -12.33
CA VAL A 109 -5.47 -0.11 -13.19
C VAL A 109 -4.21 -0.20 -14.05
N VAL A 110 -3.05 -0.44 -13.43
CA VAL A 110 -1.78 -0.57 -14.16
C VAL A 110 -1.79 -1.80 -15.05
N ALA A 111 -2.28 -2.95 -14.57
CA ALA A 111 -2.33 -4.18 -15.38
C ALA A 111 -3.24 -4.09 -16.63
N LYS A 112 -4.14 -3.11 -16.71
CA LYS A 112 -4.99 -2.83 -17.88
C LYS A 112 -4.45 -1.71 -18.78
N THR A 113 -3.37 -1.05 -18.37
CA THR A 113 -2.83 0.12 -19.07
C THR A 113 -2.20 -0.28 -20.41
N THR A 114 -2.39 0.57 -21.43
CA THR A 114 -1.80 0.40 -22.77
C THR A 114 -1.00 1.64 -23.17
N ALA A 115 -0.24 1.53 -24.26
CA ALA A 115 0.55 2.65 -24.78
C ALA A 115 -0.32 3.84 -25.23
N GLU A 116 -1.57 3.64 -25.63
CA GLU A 116 -2.47 4.74 -26.03
C GLU A 116 -3.07 5.49 -24.83
N ALA A 117 -3.04 4.89 -23.64
CA ALA A 117 -3.62 5.45 -22.43
C ALA A 117 -2.67 5.23 -21.24
N PRO A 118 -1.50 5.91 -21.23
CA PRO A 118 -0.52 5.74 -20.17
C PRO A 118 -1.05 6.25 -18.83
N VAL A 119 -0.69 5.57 -17.75
CA VAL A 119 -1.16 5.89 -16.40
C VAL A 119 -0.13 6.72 -15.63
N PRO A 120 -0.49 7.91 -15.12
CA PRO A 120 0.39 8.67 -14.24
C PRO A 120 0.47 7.99 -12.87
N ILE A 121 1.67 7.92 -12.31
CA ILE A 121 1.92 7.38 -10.97
C ILE A 121 2.60 8.47 -10.13
N VAL A 122 1.88 8.95 -9.12
CA VAL A 122 2.42 9.82 -8.08
C VAL A 122 2.98 8.93 -6.98
N HIS A 123 4.23 9.16 -6.59
CA HIS A 123 4.91 8.35 -5.59
C HIS A 123 4.73 8.97 -4.20
N GLU A 124 3.88 8.38 -3.36
CA GLU A 124 3.64 8.85 -1.99
C GLU A 124 4.45 8.03 -0.97
N LEU A 125 5.67 7.63 -1.34
CA LEU A 125 6.48 6.69 -0.57
C LEU A 125 6.84 7.23 0.82
N GLU A 126 7.05 8.54 0.96
CA GLU A 126 7.38 9.22 2.23
C GLU A 126 6.32 9.00 3.31
N PHE A 127 5.05 8.73 2.92
CA PHE A 127 3.96 8.44 3.85
C PHE A 127 4.24 7.21 4.71
N ILE A 128 5.14 6.31 4.28
CA ILE A 128 5.53 5.12 5.05
C ILE A 128 6.10 5.46 6.45
N HIS A 129 6.69 6.65 6.60
CA HIS A 129 7.26 7.10 7.87
C HIS A 129 6.27 7.85 8.76
N ASP A 130 5.06 8.12 8.27
CA ASP A 130 3.99 8.70 9.07
C ASP A 130 3.38 7.61 9.95
N GLY A 131 4.10 7.17 10.98
CA GLY A 131 3.65 6.08 11.85
C GLY A 131 2.39 6.37 12.66
N LEU A 132 1.93 7.63 12.70
CA LEU A 132 0.66 8.00 13.30
C LEU A 132 -0.52 7.64 12.38
N TYR A 133 -0.32 7.71 11.07
CA TYR A 133 -1.40 7.57 10.09
C TYR A 133 -1.21 6.41 9.11
N CYS A 134 0.00 6.06 8.72
CA CYS A 134 0.31 4.89 7.90
C CYS A 134 0.31 3.64 8.77
N GLU A 135 -0.85 3.01 8.86
CA GLU A 135 -1.05 1.85 9.72
C GLU A 135 -0.58 0.55 9.06
N TRP A 136 -0.66 0.47 7.73
CA TRP A 136 -0.29 -0.71 6.95
C TRP A 136 0.44 -0.35 5.66
N ALA A 137 1.35 -1.22 5.22
CA ALA A 137 1.87 -1.16 3.87
C ALA A 137 2.04 -2.56 3.28
N TYR A 138 1.71 -2.69 2.00
CA TYR A 138 1.82 -3.93 1.25
C TYR A 138 2.82 -3.71 0.13
N VAL A 139 3.93 -4.43 0.15
CA VAL A 139 4.95 -4.37 -0.91
C VAL A 139 4.86 -5.63 -1.75
N VAL A 140 4.45 -5.45 -3.00
CA VAL A 140 4.54 -6.47 -4.04
C VAL A 140 5.94 -6.40 -4.64
N ASP A 141 6.83 -7.28 -4.22
CA ASP A 141 8.17 -7.39 -4.79
C ASP A 141 8.16 -8.35 -5.98
N LEU A 142 8.27 -7.78 -7.18
CA LEU A 142 8.28 -8.52 -8.44
C LEU A 142 9.65 -9.08 -8.82
N ASP A 143 10.72 -8.64 -8.14
CA ASP A 143 12.08 -9.15 -8.33
C ASP A 143 12.30 -10.42 -7.50
N ALA A 144 11.82 -10.42 -6.25
CA ALA A 144 11.90 -11.56 -5.34
C ALA A 144 10.64 -12.46 -5.35
N GLU A 145 9.57 -12.03 -6.02
CA GLU A 145 8.27 -12.72 -6.09
C GLU A 145 7.66 -12.99 -4.70
N VAL A 146 7.67 -11.94 -3.87
CA VAL A 146 7.12 -11.96 -2.51
C VAL A 146 6.13 -10.82 -2.27
N LEU A 147 5.12 -11.08 -1.44
CA LEU A 147 4.30 -10.05 -0.81
C LEU A 147 4.80 -9.84 0.61
N GLU A 148 5.30 -8.64 0.89
CA GLU A 148 5.69 -8.22 2.23
C GLU A 148 4.59 -7.35 2.83
N VAL A 149 4.20 -7.66 4.07
CA VAL A 149 3.18 -6.92 4.82
C VAL A 149 3.85 -6.22 5.99
N TYR A 150 3.68 -4.92 6.05
CA TYR A 150 4.23 -4.05 7.08
C TYR A 150 3.12 -3.40 7.89
N ARG A 151 3.41 -3.12 9.16
CA ARG A 151 2.49 -2.45 10.09
C ARG A 151 3.27 -1.63 11.10
N GLU A 152 2.71 -0.49 11.51
CA GLU A 152 3.30 0.41 12.53
C GLU A 152 4.72 0.87 12.16
N VAL A 153 5.34 1.69 13.02
CA VAL A 153 6.75 2.08 12.90
C VAL A 153 7.51 1.71 14.18
N GLU A 154 8.71 1.16 14.03
CA GLU A 154 9.62 0.80 15.12
C GLU A 154 10.90 1.64 15.06
N ARG A 155 11.59 1.83 16.20
CA ARG A 155 12.93 2.43 16.22
C ARG A 155 13.87 1.52 15.43
N GLY A 156 14.42 2.05 14.34
CA GLY A 156 15.12 1.34 13.26
C GLY A 156 16.46 0.73 13.60
N HIS A 157 16.69 0.39 14.87
CA HIS A 157 17.81 -0.44 15.28
C HIS A 157 17.48 -1.93 15.41
N GLU A 158 16.21 -2.34 15.41
CA GLU A 158 15.88 -3.73 15.82
C GLU A 158 14.88 -4.54 14.97
N GLY A 159 14.38 -3.99 13.86
CA GLY A 159 13.58 -4.72 12.87
C GLY A 159 13.13 -3.78 11.76
N SER A 160 12.97 -4.13 10.49
CA SER A 160 13.23 -5.35 9.71
C SER A 160 13.24 -5.03 8.20
N SER A 161 13.04 -3.76 7.79
CA SER A 161 13.11 -3.35 6.40
C SER A 161 14.35 -2.50 6.10
N GLN A 162 15.33 -3.10 5.41
CA GLN A 162 16.37 -2.29 4.74
C GLN A 162 15.79 -1.46 3.60
N ARG A 163 14.58 -1.80 3.14
CA ARG A 163 13.93 -1.28 1.94
C ARG A 163 13.53 0.20 2.05
N PHE A 164 13.20 0.66 3.25
CA PHE A 164 12.70 2.03 3.48
C PHE A 164 13.70 2.92 4.23
N LYS A 165 14.96 2.51 4.36
CA LYS A 165 15.95 3.29 5.10
C LYS A 165 16.38 4.57 4.39
N ASP A 166 16.40 4.50 3.06
CA ASP A 166 16.81 5.61 2.20
C ASP A 166 15.62 6.42 1.67
N VAL A 167 14.43 6.24 2.26
CA VAL A 167 13.24 7.03 1.93
C VAL A 167 13.26 8.31 2.75
N ASP A 168 13.02 9.43 2.08
CA ASP A 168 12.96 10.74 2.74
C ASP A 168 11.84 10.75 3.80
N GLY A 169 12.08 11.45 4.90
CA GLY A 169 11.12 11.50 6.01
C GLY A 169 11.32 10.45 7.10
N ALA A 170 12.37 9.62 7.04
CA ALA A 170 12.82 8.71 8.13
C ALA A 170 13.35 9.45 9.39
N GLY A 171 12.67 10.52 9.81
CA GLY A 171 12.97 11.29 10.99
C GLY A 171 12.94 10.40 12.23
N MET A 172 13.97 10.54 13.07
CA MET A 172 14.17 9.73 14.29
C MET A 172 14.47 8.24 14.07
N GLY A 173 14.78 7.84 12.83
CA GLY A 173 15.15 6.46 12.51
C GLY A 173 14.00 5.47 12.67
N LEU A 174 12.75 5.91 12.62
CA LEU A 174 11.57 5.04 12.67
C LEU A 174 11.33 4.40 11.29
N VAL A 175 11.23 3.08 11.23
CA VAL A 175 10.98 2.31 10.00
C VAL A 175 9.77 1.40 10.17
N PRO A 176 9.04 1.10 9.09
CA PRO A 176 7.91 0.18 9.18
C PRO A 176 8.34 -1.23 9.56
N SER A 177 7.58 -1.88 10.44
CA SER A 177 7.86 -3.24 10.91
C SER A 177 7.32 -4.27 9.93
N LEU A 178 8.19 -5.14 9.41
CA LEU A 178 7.77 -6.31 8.64
C LEU A 178 7.00 -7.26 9.56
N VAL A 179 5.73 -7.48 9.25
CA VAL A 179 4.88 -8.44 9.94
C VAL A 179 5.09 -9.84 9.35
N LYS A 180 4.99 -9.96 8.03
CA LYS A 180 5.12 -11.25 7.33
C LYS A 180 5.47 -11.05 5.87
N ALA A 181 6.25 -11.99 5.32
CA ALA A 181 6.45 -12.13 3.89
C ALA A 181 5.85 -13.44 3.41
N PHE A 182 5.25 -13.42 2.22
CA PHE A 182 4.70 -14.60 1.55
C PHE A 182 5.33 -14.71 0.17
N ALA A 183 5.88 -15.87 -0.18
CA ALA A 183 6.18 -16.15 -1.58
C ALA A 183 4.88 -16.17 -2.39
N PHE A 184 4.89 -15.68 -3.64
CA PHE A 184 3.69 -15.67 -4.47
C PHE A 184 3.06 -17.07 -4.63
N GLY A 185 3.88 -18.13 -4.68
CA GLY A 185 3.41 -19.51 -4.75
C GLY A 185 2.78 -20.05 -3.46
N GLU A 186 2.92 -19.34 -2.35
CA GLU A 186 2.45 -19.73 -1.02
C GLU A 186 1.35 -18.78 -0.49
N LEU A 187 0.85 -17.89 -1.34
CA LEU A 187 -0.19 -16.95 -0.95
C LEU A 187 -1.47 -17.69 -0.55
N PRO A 188 -2.08 -17.34 0.60
CA PRO A 188 -3.37 -17.89 0.99
C PRO A 188 -4.43 -17.56 -0.06
N LYS A 189 -5.33 -18.51 -0.33
CA LYS A 189 -6.39 -18.34 -1.33
C LYS A 189 -7.64 -17.70 -0.73
N GLU A 190 -7.92 -18.02 0.53
CA GLU A 190 -9.08 -17.53 1.25
C GLU A 190 -8.69 -16.37 2.17
N ASN A 191 -9.61 -15.43 2.34
CA ASN A 191 -9.41 -14.24 3.18
C ASN A 191 -9.10 -14.63 4.64
N VAL A 192 -9.85 -15.59 5.17
CA VAL A 192 -9.69 -16.08 6.56
C VAL A 192 -8.30 -16.63 6.82
N ASP A 193 -7.71 -17.35 5.86
CA ASP A 193 -6.38 -17.94 5.99
C ASP A 193 -5.29 -16.85 5.97
N PHE A 194 -5.45 -15.85 5.10
CA PHE A 194 -4.56 -14.70 5.05
C PHE A 194 -4.57 -13.91 6.37
N VAL A 195 -5.76 -13.58 6.86
CA VAL A 195 -5.94 -12.83 8.08
C VAL A 195 -5.42 -13.60 9.29
N ALA A 196 -5.70 -14.92 9.37
CA ALA A 196 -5.16 -15.77 10.42
C ALA A 196 -3.62 -15.79 10.42
N ALA A 197 -3.00 -15.93 9.24
CA ALA A 197 -1.55 -15.94 9.10
C ALA A 197 -0.89 -14.61 9.50
N ILE A 198 -1.56 -13.47 9.26
CA ILE A 198 -1.11 -12.15 9.71
C ILE A 198 -1.27 -12.00 11.23
N ASN A 199 -2.41 -12.40 11.79
CA ASN A 199 -2.66 -12.31 13.24
C ASN A 199 -1.66 -13.17 14.04
N GLU A 200 -1.37 -14.39 13.59
CA GLU A 200 -0.37 -15.26 14.21
C GLU A 200 1.03 -14.63 14.19
N ALA A 201 1.38 -13.95 13.09
CA ALA A 201 2.66 -13.26 12.96
C ALA A 201 2.74 -12.04 13.90
N LEU A 202 1.66 -11.26 14.00
CA LEU A 202 1.58 -10.14 14.94
C LEU A 202 1.70 -10.60 16.40
N ASP A 203 1.04 -11.69 16.78
CA ASP A 203 1.13 -12.22 18.14
C ASP A 203 2.52 -12.79 18.46
N SER A 204 3.20 -13.34 17.46
CA SER A 204 4.59 -13.77 17.59
C SER A 204 5.53 -12.57 17.75
N LEU A 205 5.38 -11.54 16.93
CA LEU A 205 6.15 -10.29 17.01
C LEU A 205 5.97 -9.61 18.39
N ARG A 206 4.73 -9.51 18.88
CA ARG A 206 4.43 -8.97 20.22
C ARG A 206 5.11 -9.76 21.34
N ARG A 207 5.08 -11.10 21.27
CA ARG A 207 5.76 -11.96 22.25
C ARG A 207 7.27 -11.76 22.23
N GLU A 208 7.86 -11.57 21.05
CA GLU A 208 9.29 -11.29 20.91
C GLU A 208 9.68 -9.93 21.49
N ILE A 209 8.89 -8.88 21.22
CA ILE A 209 9.11 -7.53 21.77
C ILE A 209 9.05 -7.56 23.30
N LEU A 210 7.99 -8.12 23.88
CA LEU A 210 7.84 -8.24 25.33
C LEU A 210 8.98 -9.04 25.98
N ALA A 211 9.45 -10.11 25.31
CA ALA A 211 10.57 -10.89 25.78
C ALA A 211 11.91 -10.13 25.71
N ARG A 212 12.08 -9.17 24.80
CA ARG A 212 13.25 -8.28 24.75
C ARG A 212 13.22 -7.25 25.86
N GLU A 213 12.11 -6.54 26.01
CA GLU A 213 11.94 -5.53 27.08
C GLU A 213 12.18 -6.15 28.47
N GLY A 214 11.62 -7.33 28.73
CA GLY A 214 11.85 -8.05 29.99
C GLY A 214 13.31 -8.48 30.22
N ARG A 215 14.11 -8.66 29.16
CA ARG A 215 15.56 -8.95 29.28
C ARG A 215 16.38 -7.69 29.55
N GLU A 216 16.01 -6.56 28.95
CA GLU A 216 16.67 -5.27 29.19
C GLU A 216 16.44 -4.78 30.63
N ASP A 217 15.21 -4.91 31.14
CA ASP A 217 14.87 -4.57 32.52
C ASP A 217 15.59 -5.46 33.55
N ALA A 218 15.73 -6.76 33.26
CA ALA A 218 16.49 -7.68 34.09
C ALA A 218 18.00 -7.39 34.06
N GLY A 219 18.53 -6.96 32.92
CA GLY A 219 19.92 -6.55 32.75
C GLY A 219 20.25 -5.26 33.51
N ASN A 220 19.38 -4.25 33.46
CA ASN A 220 19.57 -2.99 34.18
C ASN A 220 19.45 -3.15 35.70
N ASN A 221 18.59 -4.05 36.20
CA ASN A 221 18.47 -4.33 37.63
C ASN A 221 19.61 -5.21 38.20
N ALA A 222 20.43 -5.83 37.35
CA ALA A 222 21.58 -6.64 37.79
C ALA A 222 22.88 -5.82 37.95
N VAL A 223 22.89 -4.54 37.56
CA VAL A 223 24.06 -3.65 37.57
C VAL A 223 23.93 -2.54 38.62
N ALA A 224 22.88 -2.57 39.45
CA ALA A 224 22.68 -1.69 40.62
C ALA A 224 22.93 -2.43 41.94
#